data_AF-A0A314ZBQ4-F1
#
_entry.id   AF-A0A314ZBQ4-F1
#
_cell.length_a   1.000
_cell.length_b   1.000
_cell.length_c   1.000
_cell.angle_alpha   90.00
_cell.angle_beta   90.00
_cell.angle_gamma   90.00
#
_symmetry.space_group_name_H-M   'P 1'
#
loop_
_entity.id
_entity.type
_entity.pdbx_description
1 polymer ?
#
loop_
_entity_poly.entity_id
_entity_poly.type
_entity_poly.pdbx_seq_one_letter_code
_entity_poly.pdbx_strand_id
1 'polypeptide(L)'
;MQLFDFADKYRGKYDSSITVAQKYYRSISGYNDELLWAAAWLFQATNNQYYLNYLGNNGDSMGGTGWGMTEFGWDVKYSGVQTLVAKFLMQGKAGRNTAVFEKYQQKAEYFMCSCIGKGSRNAQKTPGGLIFRQRWNNMQFVTSASFLATVYSDYLTSAGKTLNCAAGNVAPSELLSFAKSQVDYILGDNPRATSYMVGYGNNFPQQVHHRASSIVSYKKDSSFVSCRGGYATWFSRKASDPNLLTGAIVGGPDAYDNFADQRDNYEQTEPATYNNAPLLGILARLNAGHGGYSQLLPVVTTQPKVAPLPKITPVAPASSSSPIAIQQKLTTSWVSKGVTYYRYSTVVTNKSAKTLTNLKLSVSKLYGPIWGLTKAGDSYVFPSWINSLPAGKSLEFVYIHSASPADVAVSSYSLA
;
A
#
# COMPACT_ATOMS: atom_id res chain seq x y z
N MET A 1 1.54 12.66 -10.30
CA MET A 1 2.39 13.86 -10.43
C MET A 1 1.55 15.13 -10.28
N GLN A 2 0.60 15.40 -11.18
CA GLN A 2 -0.28 16.59 -11.12
C GLN A 2 -0.87 16.93 -9.72
N LEU A 3 -1.44 15.96 -9.00
CA LEU A 3 -2.00 16.20 -7.65
C LEU A 3 -0.94 16.56 -6.60
N PHE A 4 0.27 15.98 -6.70
CA PHE A 4 1.37 16.34 -5.82
C PHE A 4 1.85 17.75 -6.13
N ASP A 5 2.03 18.08 -7.42
CA ASP A 5 2.49 19.41 -7.83
C ASP A 5 1.49 20.49 -7.39
N PHE A 6 0.19 20.21 -7.48
CA PHE A 6 -0.86 21.07 -6.94
C PHE A 6 -0.74 21.23 -5.42
N ALA A 7 -0.64 20.13 -4.67
CA ALA A 7 -0.57 20.16 -3.20
C ALA A 7 0.69 20.86 -2.68
N ASP A 8 1.84 20.65 -3.32
CA ASP A 8 3.11 21.26 -2.93
C ASP A 8 3.16 22.75 -3.28
N LYS A 9 2.58 23.14 -4.42
CA LYS A 9 2.53 24.55 -4.87
C LYS A 9 1.51 25.38 -4.08
N TYR A 10 0.35 24.81 -3.76
CA TYR A 10 -0.76 25.50 -3.10
C TYR A 10 -1.02 24.91 -1.71
N ARG A 11 -0.08 25.18 -0.80
CA ARG A 11 -0.06 24.57 0.53
C ARG A 11 -1.17 25.11 1.42
N GLY A 12 -1.92 24.22 2.04
CA GLY A 12 -2.98 24.55 2.96
C GLY A 12 -3.72 23.30 3.44
N LYS A 13 -4.36 23.40 4.61
CA LYS A 13 -5.23 22.31 5.08
C LYS A 13 -6.50 22.28 4.25
N TYR A 14 -6.88 21.10 3.77
CA TYR A 14 -8.04 20.95 2.88
C TYR A 14 -9.35 21.38 3.56
N ASP A 15 -9.47 21.15 4.87
CA ASP A 15 -10.61 21.47 5.70
C ASP A 15 -10.73 22.96 6.04
N SER A 16 -9.72 23.78 5.71
CA SER A 16 -9.87 25.24 5.65
C SER A 16 -10.72 25.69 4.46
N SER A 17 -10.72 24.91 3.37
CA SER A 17 -11.55 25.17 2.18
C SER A 17 -12.89 24.44 2.27
N ILE A 18 -12.89 23.19 2.74
CA ILE A 18 -14.08 22.34 2.90
C ILE A 18 -14.45 22.29 4.38
N THR A 19 -14.95 23.41 4.91
CA THR A 19 -15.14 23.62 6.36
C THR A 19 -16.10 22.62 7.02
N VAL A 20 -17.06 22.07 6.27
CA VAL A 20 -17.96 21.02 6.78
C VAL A 20 -17.19 19.77 7.22
N ALA A 21 -16.06 19.46 6.59
CA ALA A 21 -15.25 18.30 6.91
C ALA A 21 -14.56 18.41 8.28
N GLN A 22 -14.39 19.62 8.84
CA GLN A 22 -13.77 19.83 10.15
C GLN A 22 -14.51 19.13 11.29
N LYS A 23 -15.80 18.82 11.12
CA LYS A 23 -16.60 18.09 12.11
C LYS A 23 -16.48 16.57 12.00
N TYR A 24 -15.83 16.05 10.95
CA TYR A 24 -15.78 14.62 10.64
C TYR A 24 -14.33 14.13 10.44
N TYR A 25 -13.61 14.75 9.51
CA TYR A 25 -12.25 14.39 9.09
C TYR A 25 -11.32 15.59 9.13
N ARG A 26 -11.26 16.27 10.26
CA ARG A 26 -10.40 17.45 10.43
C ARG A 26 -8.92 17.14 10.17
N SER A 27 -8.23 17.98 9.41
CA SER A 27 -6.77 17.88 9.24
C SER A 27 -6.07 18.39 10.50
N ILE A 28 -5.83 17.48 11.46
CA ILE A 28 -5.21 17.84 12.74
C ILE A 28 -3.71 17.95 12.55
N SER A 29 -3.08 16.92 11.99
CA SER A 29 -1.65 16.84 11.64
C SER A 29 -1.17 17.95 10.71
N GLY A 30 -2.04 18.41 9.82
CA GLY A 30 -1.72 19.32 8.72
C GLY A 30 -1.62 18.58 7.39
N TYR A 31 -0.65 18.96 6.57
CA TYR A 31 -0.43 18.40 5.23
C TYR A 31 1.04 18.05 4.97
N ASN A 32 1.94 18.31 5.92
CA ASN A 32 3.38 18.15 5.72
C ASN A 32 3.74 16.66 5.58
N ASP A 33 3.16 15.82 6.43
CA ASP A 33 3.31 14.37 6.34
C ASP A 33 2.65 13.80 5.09
N GLU A 34 1.54 14.36 4.61
CA GLU A 34 0.93 14.00 3.32
C GLU A 34 1.86 14.29 2.15
N LEU A 35 2.55 15.45 2.14
CA LEU A 35 3.52 15.79 1.08
C LEU A 35 4.70 14.82 1.08
N LEU A 36 5.27 14.53 2.26
CA LEU A 36 6.34 13.53 2.38
C LEU A 36 5.84 12.14 1.96
N TRP A 37 4.65 11.74 2.39
CA TRP A 37 4.05 10.45 2.04
C TRP A 37 3.82 10.30 0.54
N ALA A 38 3.27 11.32 -0.10
CA ALA A 38 3.06 11.35 -1.53
C ALA A 38 4.39 11.33 -2.31
N ALA A 39 5.41 12.08 -1.87
CA ALA A 39 6.73 12.04 -2.46
C ALA A 39 7.36 10.63 -2.36
N ALA A 40 7.24 9.96 -1.21
CA ALA A 40 7.74 8.59 -1.04
C ALA A 40 7.06 7.60 -1.98
N TRP A 41 5.74 7.65 -2.12
CA TRP A 41 5.02 6.79 -3.08
C TRP A 41 5.34 7.12 -4.54
N LEU A 42 5.46 8.40 -4.89
CA LEU A 42 5.82 8.80 -6.24
C LEU A 42 7.25 8.36 -6.59
N PHE A 43 8.20 8.44 -5.65
CA PHE A 43 9.52 7.85 -5.86
C PHE A 43 9.43 6.33 -6.05
N GLN A 44 8.71 5.62 -5.17
CA GLN A 44 8.54 4.17 -5.28
C GLN A 44 7.93 3.75 -6.62
N ALA A 45 6.99 4.53 -7.16
CA ALA A 45 6.30 4.22 -8.42
C ALA A 45 7.11 4.61 -9.67
N THR A 46 7.93 5.65 -9.61
CA THR A 46 8.56 6.25 -10.81
C THR A 46 10.08 6.17 -10.84
N ASN A 47 10.71 5.88 -9.70
CA ASN A 47 12.16 6.00 -9.48
C ASN A 47 12.73 7.41 -9.81
N ASN A 48 11.87 8.43 -9.87
CA ASN A 48 12.27 9.79 -10.19
C ASN A 48 13.00 10.45 -9.00
N GLN A 49 14.27 10.81 -9.23
CA GLN A 49 15.15 11.38 -8.22
C GLN A 49 14.67 12.71 -7.64
N TYR A 50 13.80 13.44 -8.34
CA TYR A 50 13.15 14.62 -7.79
C TYR A 50 12.44 14.30 -6.47
N TYR A 51 11.63 13.25 -6.42
CA TYR A 51 10.87 12.87 -5.22
C TYR A 51 11.76 12.30 -4.12
N LEU A 52 12.81 11.56 -4.47
CA LEU A 52 13.81 11.09 -3.50
C LEU A 52 14.50 12.29 -2.81
N ASN A 53 14.93 13.27 -3.61
CA ASN A 53 15.55 14.49 -3.10
C ASN A 53 14.56 15.37 -2.33
N TYR A 54 13.28 15.39 -2.72
CA TYR A 54 12.24 16.08 -1.96
C TYR A 54 12.16 15.56 -0.52
N LEU A 55 12.21 14.24 -0.32
CA LEU A 55 12.22 13.62 1.02
C LEU A 55 13.47 14.00 1.82
N GLY A 56 14.64 14.04 1.17
CA GLY A 56 15.90 14.42 1.79
C GLY A 56 15.96 15.90 2.18
N ASN A 57 15.52 16.78 1.28
CA ASN A 57 15.59 18.23 1.48
C ASN A 57 14.54 18.75 2.46
N ASN A 58 13.33 18.16 2.46
CA ASN A 58 12.22 18.67 3.27
C ASN A 58 12.01 17.89 4.57
N GLY A 59 12.61 16.71 4.72
CA GLY A 59 12.29 15.78 5.81
C GLY A 59 12.44 16.34 7.22
N ASP A 60 13.42 17.21 7.46
CA ASP A 60 13.59 17.84 8.76
C ASP A 60 12.58 18.95 8.99
N SER A 61 12.48 19.90 8.05
CA SER A 61 11.55 21.03 8.12
C SER A 61 10.07 20.62 8.18
N MET A 62 9.73 19.48 7.59
CA MET A 62 8.38 18.93 7.57
C MET A 62 8.15 17.88 8.66
N GLY A 63 9.08 17.68 9.60
CA GLY A 63 8.91 16.79 10.76
C GLY A 63 9.15 15.31 10.51
N GLY A 64 9.33 14.89 9.26
CA GLY A 64 9.59 13.50 8.85
C GLY A 64 10.76 12.82 9.58
N THR A 65 11.85 13.56 9.85
CA THR A 65 13.02 13.06 10.60
C THR A 65 13.03 13.41 12.07
N GLY A 66 12.18 14.32 12.53
CA GLY A 66 12.14 14.80 13.91
C GLY A 66 11.13 14.06 14.78
N TRP A 67 9.94 13.80 14.26
CA TRP A 67 8.78 13.38 15.04
C TRP A 67 8.80 11.87 15.29
N GLY A 68 8.95 11.48 16.56
CA GLY A 68 8.80 10.09 17.00
C GLY A 68 7.33 9.79 17.26
N MET A 69 6.70 9.05 16.36
CA MET A 69 5.27 8.75 16.44
C MET A 69 5.00 7.44 17.18
N THR A 70 3.82 7.35 17.79
CA THR A 70 3.25 6.11 18.33
C THR A 70 1.89 5.80 17.69
N GLU A 71 1.57 6.44 16.57
CA GLU A 71 0.32 6.25 15.82
C GLU A 71 0.55 6.36 14.32
N PHE A 72 -0.34 5.72 13.55
CA PHE A 72 -0.44 5.84 12.10
C PHE A 72 -1.93 5.74 11.75
N GLY A 73 -2.43 6.58 10.85
CA GLY A 73 -3.86 6.59 10.55
C GLY A 73 -4.23 7.48 9.37
N TRP A 74 -5.53 7.70 9.17
CA TRP A 74 -6.03 8.49 8.06
C TRP A 74 -5.59 9.96 8.11
N ASP A 75 -5.29 10.52 9.29
CA ASP A 75 -4.82 11.91 9.47
C ASP A 75 -3.29 12.02 9.53
N VAL A 76 -2.58 11.12 10.23
CA VAL A 76 -1.12 11.22 10.40
C VAL A 76 -0.37 10.12 9.63
N LYS A 77 0.58 10.51 8.75
CA LYS A 77 1.38 9.61 7.89
C LYS A 77 2.84 9.46 8.26
N TYR A 78 3.34 10.17 9.28
CA TYR A 78 4.76 10.17 9.65
C TYR A 78 5.36 8.76 9.80
N SER A 79 4.76 7.86 10.59
CA SER A 79 5.25 6.48 10.73
C SER A 79 5.28 5.73 9.39
N GLY A 80 4.26 5.94 8.54
CA GLY A 80 4.21 5.34 7.21
C GLY A 80 5.34 5.83 6.31
N VAL A 81 5.57 7.14 6.22
CA VAL A 81 6.66 7.68 5.40
C VAL A 81 8.02 7.28 5.95
N GLN A 82 8.21 7.27 7.27
CA GLN A 82 9.44 6.80 7.91
C GLN A 82 9.73 5.34 7.56
N THR A 83 8.73 4.46 7.67
CA THR A 83 8.82 3.05 7.26
C THR A 83 9.17 2.91 5.77
N LEU A 84 8.51 3.66 4.88
CA LEU A 84 8.76 3.57 3.45
C LEU A 84 10.13 4.14 3.04
N VAL A 85 10.58 5.22 3.66
CA VAL A 85 11.91 5.80 3.42
C VAL A 85 13.02 4.88 3.93
N ALA A 86 12.82 4.21 5.07
CA ALA A 86 13.73 3.19 5.57
C ALA A 86 13.94 2.05 4.55
N LYS A 87 12.89 1.66 3.82
CA LYS A 87 13.02 0.71 2.69
C LYS A 87 14.03 1.23 1.66
N PHE A 88 13.91 2.48 1.22
CA PHE A 88 14.80 3.04 0.20
C PHE A 88 16.25 3.06 0.66
N LEU A 89 16.48 3.36 1.94
CA LEU A 89 17.79 3.28 2.57
C LEU A 89 18.33 1.84 2.56
N MET A 90 17.54 0.87 3.02
CA MET A 90 17.94 -0.55 3.04
C MET A 90 18.17 -1.12 1.62
N GLN A 91 17.53 -0.55 0.60
CA GLN A 91 17.77 -0.89 -0.81
C GLN A 91 19.04 -0.24 -1.40
N GLY A 92 19.77 0.57 -0.64
CA GLY A 92 20.90 1.35 -1.16
C GLY A 92 20.48 2.47 -2.12
N LYS A 93 19.20 2.88 -2.13
CA LYS A 93 18.67 3.91 -3.05
C LYS A 93 18.77 5.32 -2.50
N ALA A 94 19.21 5.52 -1.25
CA ALA A 94 19.23 6.83 -0.62
C ALA A 94 20.24 7.81 -1.26
N GLY A 95 21.34 7.32 -1.84
CA GLY A 95 22.35 8.13 -2.50
C GLY A 95 22.90 9.24 -1.58
N ARG A 96 22.86 10.49 -2.05
CA ARG A 96 23.29 11.65 -1.25
C ARG A 96 22.41 11.95 -0.03
N ASN A 97 21.20 11.38 0.03
CA ASN A 97 20.25 11.61 1.12
C ASN A 97 20.41 10.61 2.29
N THR A 98 21.43 9.75 2.25
CA THR A 98 21.68 8.68 3.24
C THR A 98 21.58 9.18 4.69
N ALA A 99 22.30 10.24 5.05
CA ALA A 99 22.29 10.78 6.42
C ALA A 99 20.90 11.24 6.90
N VAL A 100 20.06 11.77 6.00
CA VAL A 100 18.68 12.15 6.33
C VAL A 100 17.79 10.90 6.44
N PHE A 101 18.00 9.93 5.56
CA PHE A 101 17.20 8.70 5.52
C PHE A 101 17.49 7.79 6.71
N GLU A 102 18.70 7.82 7.27
CA GLU A 102 19.03 7.16 8.53
C GLU A 102 18.18 7.72 9.69
N LYS A 103 17.92 9.03 9.71
CA LYS A 103 17.02 9.63 10.70
C LYS A 103 15.57 9.16 10.50
N TYR A 104 15.09 9.05 9.26
CA TYR A 104 13.78 8.45 8.99
C TYR A 104 13.72 7.01 9.51
N GLN A 105 14.75 6.20 9.25
CA GLN A 105 14.83 4.84 9.76
C GLN A 105 14.78 4.79 11.29
N GLN A 106 15.54 5.66 11.99
CA GLN A 106 15.49 5.75 13.44
C GLN A 106 14.07 6.02 13.97
N LYS A 107 13.28 6.85 13.28
CA LYS A 107 11.89 7.12 13.65
C LYS A 107 10.94 5.97 13.32
N ALA A 108 11.16 5.26 12.21
CA ALA A 108 10.45 4.03 11.91
C ALA A 108 10.69 2.98 13.01
N GLU A 109 11.94 2.78 13.42
CA GLU A 109 12.32 1.83 14.46
C GLU A 109 11.77 2.24 15.84
N TYR A 110 11.77 3.54 16.15
CA TYR A 110 11.09 4.07 17.33
C TYR A 110 9.62 3.65 17.38
N PHE A 111 8.89 3.79 16.27
CA PHE A 111 7.48 3.38 16.17
C PHE A 111 7.31 1.87 16.37
N MET A 112 8.13 1.03 15.71
CA MET A 112 8.05 -0.43 15.85
C MET A 112 8.34 -0.88 17.29
N CYS A 113 9.39 -0.34 17.90
CA CYS A 113 9.75 -0.61 19.29
C CYS A 113 8.65 -0.18 20.25
N SER A 114 8.00 0.96 19.99
CA SER A 114 6.87 1.45 20.77
C SER A 114 5.68 0.48 20.74
N CYS A 115 5.34 -0.06 19.56
CA CYS A 115 4.22 -0.99 19.39
C CYS A 115 4.43 -2.30 20.16
N ILE A 116 5.63 -2.85 20.11
CA ILE A 116 5.95 -4.13 20.78
C ILE A 116 6.25 -3.98 22.27
N GLY A 117 6.33 -2.75 22.81
CA GLY A 117 6.58 -2.50 24.22
C GLY A 117 8.07 -2.51 24.62
N LYS A 118 8.98 -2.37 23.64
CA LYS A 118 10.44 -2.38 23.86
C LYS A 118 11.10 -1.01 23.62
N GLY A 119 10.31 0.03 23.34
CA GLY A 119 10.76 1.40 23.12
C GLY A 119 10.94 2.19 24.42
N SER A 120 11.46 3.41 24.30
CA SER A 120 11.56 4.37 25.41
C SER A 120 10.20 4.97 25.79
N ARG A 121 9.25 5.01 24.85
CA ARG A 121 7.85 5.32 25.08
C ARG A 121 7.01 4.32 24.30
N ASN A 122 6.21 3.54 25.01
CA ASN A 122 5.45 2.45 24.41
C ASN A 122 4.00 2.86 24.15
N ALA A 123 3.42 2.27 23.10
CA ALA A 123 1.98 2.34 22.87
C ALA A 123 1.26 1.67 24.05
N GLN A 124 0.15 2.28 24.49
CA GLN A 124 -0.67 1.67 25.53
C GLN A 124 -1.32 0.40 24.97
N LYS A 125 -1.56 -0.57 25.85
CA LYS A 125 -2.27 -1.81 25.53
C LYS A 125 -3.38 -2.06 26.55
N THR A 126 -4.45 -2.69 26.11
CA THR A 126 -5.47 -3.25 27.02
C THR A 126 -4.87 -4.40 27.84
N PRO A 127 -5.50 -4.82 28.95
CA PRO A 127 -5.12 -6.05 29.66
C PRO A 127 -5.01 -7.28 28.76
N GLY A 128 -5.88 -7.41 27.75
CA GLY A 128 -5.85 -8.46 26.73
C GLY A 128 -4.79 -8.30 25.64
N GLY A 129 -3.98 -7.24 25.68
CA GLY A 129 -2.81 -7.06 24.80
C GLY A 129 -3.08 -6.34 23.46
N LEU A 130 -4.28 -5.79 23.26
CA LEU A 130 -4.61 -4.96 22.09
C LEU A 130 -3.97 -3.59 22.21
N ILE A 131 -3.35 -3.05 21.15
CA ILE A 131 -2.95 -1.64 21.12
C ILE A 131 -4.17 -0.75 21.41
N PHE A 132 -4.05 0.15 22.37
CA PHE A 132 -5.11 1.09 22.73
C PHE A 132 -4.60 2.52 22.64
N ARG A 133 -5.19 3.32 21.76
CA ARG A 133 -4.81 4.71 21.51
C ARG A 133 -5.87 5.69 21.97
N GLN A 134 -7.13 5.39 21.67
CA GLN A 134 -8.28 6.25 21.96
C GLN A 134 -9.58 5.45 22.03
N ARG A 135 -10.64 6.06 22.55
CA ARG A 135 -11.96 5.42 22.73
C ARG A 135 -12.69 5.19 21.42
N TRP A 136 -12.85 6.23 20.61
CA TRP A 136 -13.59 6.13 19.35
C TRP A 136 -12.74 5.47 18.28
N ASN A 137 -13.22 4.32 17.80
CA ASN A 137 -12.69 3.61 16.64
C ASN A 137 -11.19 3.29 16.74
N ASN A 138 -10.82 2.69 17.87
CA ASN A 138 -9.44 2.31 18.18
C ASN A 138 -8.84 1.34 17.14
N MET A 139 -9.68 0.53 16.49
CA MET A 139 -9.25 -0.47 15.50
C MET A 139 -8.48 0.10 14.30
N GLN A 140 -8.64 1.39 13.99
CA GLN A 140 -7.74 2.05 13.03
C GLN A 140 -6.28 1.90 13.44
N PHE A 141 -5.95 2.24 14.68
CA PHE A 141 -4.56 2.27 15.16
C PHE A 141 -3.99 0.88 15.32
N VAL A 142 -4.84 -0.09 15.70
CA VAL A 142 -4.46 -1.50 15.76
C VAL A 142 -4.08 -2.01 14.38
N THR A 143 -4.97 -1.86 13.40
CA THR A 143 -4.76 -2.40 12.05
C THR A 143 -3.63 -1.68 11.32
N SER A 144 -3.52 -0.36 11.45
CA SER A 144 -2.47 0.43 10.81
C SER A 144 -1.08 0.15 11.40
N ALA A 145 -0.95 0.05 12.73
CA ALA A 145 0.31 -0.28 13.38
C ALA A 145 0.75 -1.71 13.06
N SER A 146 -0.19 -2.65 13.08
CA SER A 146 0.08 -4.06 12.71
C SER A 146 0.49 -4.19 11.25
N PHE A 147 -0.08 -3.38 10.36
CA PHE A 147 0.33 -3.31 8.96
C PHE A 147 1.77 -2.82 8.81
N LEU A 148 2.15 -1.72 9.47
CA LEU A 148 3.51 -1.23 9.44
C LEU A 148 4.50 -2.23 10.06
N ALA A 149 4.16 -2.87 11.18
CA ALA A 149 4.99 -3.92 11.80
C ALA A 149 5.21 -5.11 10.86
N THR A 150 4.15 -5.55 10.17
CA THR A 150 4.22 -6.60 9.14
C THR A 150 5.18 -6.20 8.00
N VAL A 151 5.00 -5.00 7.45
CA VAL A 151 5.82 -4.48 6.34
C VAL A 151 7.29 -4.32 6.76
N TYR A 152 7.54 -3.79 7.95
CA TYR A 152 8.90 -3.55 8.42
C TYR A 152 9.62 -4.84 8.78
N SER A 153 8.89 -5.86 9.28
CA SER A 153 9.43 -7.21 9.43
C SER A 153 9.96 -7.77 8.10
N ASP A 154 9.22 -7.58 7.00
CA ASP A 154 9.68 -8.01 5.68
C ASP A 154 10.89 -7.21 5.19
N TYR A 155 10.96 -5.90 5.49
CA TYR A 155 12.13 -5.08 5.17
C TYR A 155 13.38 -5.54 5.92
N LEU A 156 13.27 -5.80 7.22
CA LEU A 156 14.36 -6.30 8.05
C LEU A 156 14.82 -7.69 7.59
N THR A 157 13.87 -8.61 7.35
CA THR A 157 14.15 -9.94 6.79
C THR A 157 14.92 -9.83 5.49
N SER A 158 14.45 -9.00 4.55
CA SER A 158 15.08 -8.83 3.24
C SER A 158 16.47 -8.20 3.32
N ALA A 159 16.70 -7.33 4.31
CA ALA A 159 17.98 -6.68 4.53
C ALA A 159 18.95 -7.51 5.41
N GLY A 160 18.53 -8.66 5.93
CA GLY A 160 19.30 -9.44 6.90
C GLY A 160 19.59 -8.69 8.20
N LYS A 161 18.66 -7.82 8.64
CA LYS A 161 18.81 -6.96 9.81
C LYS A 161 17.87 -7.36 10.94
N THR A 162 18.21 -6.94 12.16
CA THR A 162 17.34 -6.99 13.34
C THR A 162 16.89 -5.58 13.71
N LEU A 163 15.75 -5.49 14.41
CA LEU A 163 15.30 -4.23 15.00
C LEU A 163 16.00 -4.03 16.34
N ASN A 164 16.62 -2.86 16.55
CA ASN A 164 17.31 -2.53 17.80
C ASN A 164 16.41 -1.63 18.65
N CYS A 165 15.92 -2.15 19.77
CA CYS A 165 15.07 -1.40 20.69
C CYS A 165 15.80 -1.12 22.02
N ALA A 166 15.29 -0.17 22.80
CA ALA A 166 15.85 0.18 24.11
C ALA A 166 15.90 -1.00 25.08
N ALA A 167 14.89 -1.89 25.03
CA ALA A 167 14.82 -3.10 25.83
C ALA A 167 15.44 -4.35 25.15
N GLY A 168 16.28 -4.17 24.13
CA GLY A 168 17.00 -5.24 23.45
C GLY A 168 16.62 -5.45 21.99
N ASN A 169 17.34 -6.36 21.34
CA ASN A 169 17.16 -6.66 19.92
C ASN A 169 15.90 -7.50 19.68
N VAL A 170 15.27 -7.28 18.53
CA VAL A 170 14.02 -7.90 18.11
C VAL A 170 14.21 -8.50 16.74
N ALA A 171 13.97 -9.81 16.63
CA ALA A 171 14.04 -10.51 15.36
C ALA A 171 12.87 -10.09 14.46
N PRO A 172 13.03 -10.10 13.12
CA PRO A 172 11.92 -9.83 12.20
C PRO A 172 10.70 -10.74 12.45
N SER A 173 10.93 -12.01 12.80
CA SER A 173 9.87 -12.97 13.15
C SER A 173 9.08 -12.56 14.40
N GLU A 174 9.74 -11.99 15.41
CA GLU A 174 9.07 -11.48 16.62
C GLU A 174 8.16 -10.29 16.30
N LEU A 175 8.63 -9.37 15.43
CA LEU A 175 7.81 -8.24 14.97
C LEU A 175 6.59 -8.69 14.16
N LEU A 176 6.74 -9.73 13.31
CA LEU A 176 5.62 -10.33 12.58
C LEU A 176 4.64 -11.06 13.50
N SER A 177 5.15 -11.79 14.50
CA SER A 177 4.32 -12.46 15.52
C SER A 177 3.50 -11.45 16.32
N PHE A 178 4.06 -10.28 16.63
CA PHE A 178 3.30 -9.20 17.24
C PHE A 178 2.16 -8.70 16.32
N ALA A 179 2.44 -8.45 15.05
CA ALA A 179 1.39 -8.04 14.11
C ALA A 179 0.29 -9.12 13.98
N LYS A 180 0.68 -10.40 13.98
CA LYS A 180 -0.26 -11.52 13.97
C LYS A 180 -1.12 -11.54 15.24
N SER A 181 -0.56 -11.30 16.43
CA SER A 181 -1.35 -11.33 17.67
C SER A 181 -2.42 -10.25 17.71
N GLN A 182 -2.17 -9.08 17.10
CA GLN A 182 -3.21 -8.06 16.96
C GLN A 182 -4.33 -8.50 16.00
N VAL A 183 -4.00 -9.21 14.91
CA VAL A 183 -5.00 -9.82 14.02
C VAL A 183 -5.77 -10.93 14.73
N ASP A 184 -5.09 -11.81 15.45
CA ASP A 184 -5.73 -12.89 16.23
C ASP A 184 -6.71 -12.29 17.25
N TYR A 185 -6.31 -11.22 17.96
CA TYR A 185 -7.19 -10.47 18.85
C TYR A 185 -8.43 -9.94 18.11
N ILE A 186 -8.27 -9.30 16.95
CA ILE A 186 -9.39 -8.83 16.11
C ILE A 186 -10.31 -9.98 15.74
N LEU A 187 -9.77 -11.17 15.47
CA LEU A 187 -10.50 -12.34 15.01
C LEU A 187 -11.12 -13.20 16.13
N GLY A 188 -10.79 -12.92 17.39
CA GLY A 188 -11.46 -13.52 18.55
C GLY A 188 -10.54 -14.01 19.67
N ASP A 189 -9.22 -13.97 19.51
CA ASP A 189 -8.26 -14.32 20.57
C ASP A 189 -8.09 -13.17 21.58
N ASN A 190 -9.16 -12.93 22.34
CA ASN A 190 -9.25 -11.85 23.32
C ASN A 190 -10.06 -12.31 24.54
N PRO A 191 -10.02 -11.59 25.67
CA PRO A 191 -10.71 -11.99 26.90
C PRO A 191 -12.22 -12.23 26.77
N ARG A 192 -12.85 -11.69 25.71
CA ARG A 192 -14.28 -11.84 25.43
C ARG A 192 -14.61 -12.94 24.43
N ALA A 193 -13.60 -13.62 23.87
CA ALA A 193 -13.78 -14.58 22.77
C ALA A 193 -14.71 -14.04 21.65
N THR A 194 -14.57 -12.75 21.32
CA THR A 194 -15.45 -12.04 20.39
C THR A 194 -14.64 -11.57 19.19
N SER A 195 -15.01 -11.98 17.98
CA SER A 195 -14.46 -11.39 16.77
C SER A 195 -14.99 -9.97 16.59
N TYR A 196 -14.11 -9.02 16.33
CA TYR A 196 -14.48 -7.65 15.93
C TYR A 196 -14.60 -7.51 14.40
N MET A 197 -14.48 -8.62 13.65
CA MET A 197 -14.82 -8.72 12.24
C MET A 197 -16.23 -9.31 12.09
N VAL A 198 -17.15 -8.51 11.57
CA VAL A 198 -18.55 -8.91 11.39
C VAL A 198 -18.65 -10.13 10.47
N GLY A 199 -19.33 -11.18 10.93
CA GLY A 199 -19.53 -12.42 10.19
C GLY A 199 -18.36 -13.41 10.25
N TYR A 200 -17.35 -13.17 11.09
CA TYR A 200 -16.24 -14.10 11.31
C TYR A 200 -16.32 -14.75 12.70
N GLY A 201 -16.08 -16.07 12.77
CA GLY A 201 -16.15 -16.84 14.01
C GLY A 201 -17.58 -17.04 14.51
N ASN A 202 -17.70 -17.59 15.73
CA ASN A 202 -18.99 -17.94 16.33
C ASN A 202 -19.63 -16.79 17.12
N ASN A 203 -18.86 -15.76 17.46
CA ASN A 203 -19.30 -14.63 18.27
C ASN A 203 -18.74 -13.34 17.69
N PHE A 204 -19.61 -12.46 17.19
CA PHE A 204 -19.26 -11.20 16.53
C PHE A 204 -20.40 -10.17 16.65
N PRO A 205 -20.11 -8.85 16.50
CA PRO A 205 -21.11 -7.79 16.59
C PRO A 205 -22.28 -7.97 15.62
N GLN A 206 -23.49 -7.81 16.13
CA GLN A 206 -24.75 -7.95 15.42
C GLN A 206 -25.50 -6.61 15.27
N GLN A 207 -25.14 -5.59 16.04
CA GLN A 207 -25.79 -4.27 16.06
C GLN A 207 -24.80 -3.18 15.64
N VAL A 208 -24.35 -3.26 14.38
CA VAL A 208 -23.30 -2.40 13.82
C VAL A 208 -23.86 -1.01 13.55
N HIS A 209 -23.10 0.06 13.87
CA HIS A 209 -23.48 1.44 13.54
C HIS A 209 -23.37 1.71 12.03
N HIS A 210 -24.23 1.09 11.23
CA HIS A 210 -24.19 1.17 9.78
C HIS A 210 -25.61 1.11 9.19
N ARG A 211 -25.97 2.12 8.40
CA ARG A 211 -27.37 2.32 7.93
C ARG A 211 -27.85 1.18 7.04
N ALA A 212 -27.04 0.77 6.06
CA ALA A 212 -27.45 -0.27 5.12
C ALA A 212 -27.45 -1.68 5.73
N SER A 213 -26.73 -1.92 6.84
CA SER A 213 -26.84 -3.21 7.56
C SER A 213 -28.08 -3.24 8.44
N SER A 214 -28.34 -2.12 9.13
CA SER A 214 -29.43 -1.99 10.10
C SER A 214 -30.83 -1.84 9.51
N ILE A 215 -30.98 -1.29 8.29
CA ILE A 215 -32.27 -1.13 7.62
C ILE A 215 -32.53 -2.35 6.74
N VAL A 216 -33.76 -2.88 6.75
CA VAL A 216 -34.15 -4.02 5.89
C VAL A 216 -33.79 -3.77 4.42
N SER A 217 -33.27 -4.81 3.76
CA SER A 217 -32.98 -4.72 2.33
C SER A 217 -34.27 -4.58 1.53
N TYR A 218 -34.22 -3.73 0.49
CA TYR A 218 -35.28 -3.57 -0.50
C TYR A 218 -35.77 -4.89 -1.11
N LYS A 219 -34.87 -5.88 -1.23
CA LYS A 219 -35.22 -7.21 -1.75
C LYS A 219 -36.14 -8.01 -0.83
N LYS A 220 -36.10 -7.71 0.47
CA LYS A 220 -36.90 -8.38 1.51
C LYS A 220 -38.18 -7.60 1.81
N ASP A 221 -38.09 -6.28 1.81
CA ASP A 221 -39.21 -5.37 1.99
C ASP A 221 -38.99 -4.12 1.14
N SER A 222 -39.85 -3.92 0.14
CA SER A 222 -39.77 -2.81 -0.80
C SER A 222 -40.41 -1.52 -0.28
N SER A 223 -40.91 -1.50 0.96
CA SER A 223 -41.47 -0.29 1.57
C SER A 223 -40.43 0.82 1.67
N PHE A 224 -40.88 2.05 1.44
CA PHE A 224 -40.00 3.21 1.48
C PHE A 224 -39.59 3.55 2.93
N VAL A 225 -38.29 3.53 3.20
CA VAL A 225 -37.73 3.97 4.48
C VAL A 225 -37.16 5.38 4.32
N SER A 226 -37.88 6.38 4.85
CA SER A 226 -37.40 7.77 4.87
C SER A 226 -36.23 7.95 5.86
N CYS A 227 -35.46 9.04 5.79
CA CYS A 227 -34.38 9.30 6.75
C CYS A 227 -34.87 9.32 8.21
N ARG A 228 -36.01 9.98 8.47
CA ARG A 228 -36.62 10.02 9.82
C ARG A 228 -37.17 8.66 10.23
N GLY A 229 -37.78 7.92 9.31
CA GLY A 229 -38.25 6.55 9.56
C GLY A 229 -37.09 5.58 9.85
N GLY A 230 -35.98 5.72 9.12
CA GLY A 230 -34.71 5.03 9.36
C GLY A 230 -34.24 5.21 10.79
N TYR A 231 -34.21 6.45 11.27
CA TYR A 231 -33.82 6.77 12.63
C TYR A 231 -34.83 6.25 13.68
N ALA A 232 -36.12 6.49 13.47
CA ALA A 232 -37.15 6.12 14.45
C ALA A 232 -37.32 4.60 14.61
N THR A 233 -37.22 3.84 13.51
CA THR A 233 -37.54 2.41 13.47
C THR A 233 -36.31 1.52 13.52
N TRP A 234 -35.23 1.88 12.81
CA TRP A 234 -34.10 0.98 12.58
C TRP A 234 -32.90 1.29 13.46
N PHE A 235 -32.59 2.57 13.69
CA PHE A 235 -31.43 2.96 14.49
C PHE A 235 -31.54 2.48 15.95
N SER A 236 -32.70 2.67 16.60
CA SER A 236 -32.95 2.32 18.00
C SER A 236 -33.31 0.84 18.24
N ARG A 237 -33.49 0.06 17.17
CA ARG A 237 -33.95 -1.34 17.23
C ARG A 237 -32.95 -2.23 17.96
N LYS A 238 -33.36 -2.93 19.01
CA LYS A 238 -32.44 -3.79 19.80
C LYS A 238 -32.13 -5.16 19.18
N ALA A 239 -32.82 -5.52 18.10
CA ALA A 239 -32.52 -6.74 17.35
C ALA A 239 -31.29 -6.56 16.45
N SER A 240 -30.68 -7.68 16.09
CA SER A 240 -29.59 -7.75 15.10
C SER A 240 -29.94 -7.05 13.80
N ASP A 241 -28.90 -6.52 13.16
CA ASP A 241 -28.96 -5.92 11.83
C ASP A 241 -29.52 -6.94 10.83
N PRO A 242 -30.56 -6.58 10.04
CA PRO A 242 -31.19 -7.49 9.09
C PRO A 242 -30.27 -7.90 7.93
N ASN A 243 -29.21 -7.13 7.64
CA ASN A 243 -28.22 -7.48 6.63
C ASN A 243 -26.83 -7.58 7.28
N LEU A 244 -26.23 -8.76 7.19
CA LEU A 244 -24.89 -9.00 7.73
C LEU A 244 -23.84 -8.20 6.93
N LEU A 245 -23.09 -7.33 7.62
CA LEU A 245 -22.01 -6.55 7.01
C LEU A 245 -20.69 -7.32 6.99
N THR A 246 -20.68 -8.45 6.29
CA THR A 246 -19.57 -9.41 6.32
C THR A 246 -18.21 -8.76 6.05
N GLY A 247 -17.24 -9.03 6.92
CA GLY A 247 -15.86 -8.58 6.83
C GLY A 247 -15.59 -7.19 7.39
N ALA A 248 -16.61 -6.43 7.81
CA ALA A 248 -16.40 -5.11 8.40
C ALA A 248 -15.72 -5.20 9.78
N ILE A 249 -14.72 -4.35 10.00
CA ILE A 249 -14.05 -4.18 11.29
C ILE A 249 -14.68 -3.01 12.04
N VAL A 250 -15.37 -3.31 13.14
CA VAL A 250 -15.97 -2.29 14.02
C VAL A 250 -14.90 -1.53 14.82
N GLY A 251 -15.29 -0.52 15.57
CA GLY A 251 -14.39 0.31 16.38
C GLY A 251 -13.61 -0.43 17.47
N GLY A 252 -14.14 -1.56 17.96
CA GLY A 252 -13.47 -2.45 18.90
C GLY A 252 -13.78 -2.15 20.37
N PRO A 253 -13.09 -2.83 21.31
CA PRO A 253 -13.36 -2.69 22.75
C PRO A 253 -12.78 -1.39 23.32
N ASP A 254 -13.16 -1.09 24.56
CA ASP A 254 -12.54 -0.03 25.36
C ASP A 254 -11.16 -0.41 25.92
N ALA A 255 -10.59 0.46 26.75
CA ALA A 255 -9.25 0.30 27.34
C ALA A 255 -9.10 -0.94 28.25
N TYR A 256 -10.20 -1.57 28.64
CA TYR A 256 -10.26 -2.70 29.58
C TYR A 256 -10.84 -3.95 28.91
N ASP A 257 -10.76 -4.03 27.58
CA ASP A 257 -11.27 -5.13 26.76
C ASP A 257 -12.80 -5.28 26.81
N ASN A 258 -13.56 -4.30 27.32
CA ASN A 258 -15.03 -4.36 27.31
C ASN A 258 -15.61 -3.88 25.99
N PHE A 259 -16.66 -4.56 25.53
CA PHE A 259 -17.37 -4.22 24.30
C PHE A 259 -18.88 -4.32 24.49
N ALA A 260 -19.60 -3.28 24.08
CA ALA A 260 -21.06 -3.25 24.08
C ALA A 260 -21.57 -3.21 22.62
N ASP A 261 -22.15 -4.33 22.18
CA ASP A 261 -22.76 -4.48 20.85
C ASP A 261 -24.09 -3.73 20.78
N GLN A 262 -23.99 -2.41 20.61
CA GLN A 262 -25.12 -1.50 20.56
C GLN A 262 -24.95 -0.54 19.39
N ARG A 263 -26.00 -0.40 18.57
CA ARG A 263 -25.94 0.39 17.33
C ARG A 263 -25.72 1.87 17.57
N ASP A 264 -26.15 2.40 18.72
CA ASP A 264 -25.94 3.78 19.16
C ASP A 264 -24.56 4.00 19.81
N ASN A 265 -23.84 2.93 20.16
CA ASN A 265 -22.46 2.98 20.62
C ASN A 265 -21.47 3.08 19.44
N TYR A 266 -21.57 4.17 18.67
CA TYR A 266 -20.76 4.40 17.47
C TYR A 266 -19.25 4.37 17.75
N GLU A 267 -18.80 4.67 18.98
CA GLU A 267 -17.37 4.61 19.32
C GLU A 267 -16.80 3.19 19.13
N GLN A 268 -17.58 2.16 19.45
CA GLN A 268 -17.17 0.75 19.40
C GLN A 268 -17.76 -0.01 18.21
N THR A 269 -18.98 0.33 17.77
CA THR A 269 -19.71 -0.44 16.74
C THR A 269 -19.66 0.17 15.35
N GLU A 270 -19.04 1.33 15.16
CA GLU A 270 -18.87 1.95 13.83
C GLU A 270 -17.75 1.26 13.04
N PRO A 271 -18.06 0.66 11.88
CA PRO A 271 -17.05 0.20 10.96
C PRO A 271 -16.56 1.36 10.09
N ALA A 272 -15.28 1.35 9.75
CA ALA A 272 -14.72 2.35 8.84
C ALA A 272 -13.83 1.71 7.77
N THR A 273 -13.80 2.31 6.59
CA THR A 273 -12.93 1.88 5.48
C THR A 273 -11.46 1.84 5.88
N TYR A 274 -11.01 2.80 6.70
CA TYR A 274 -9.64 2.88 7.19
C TYR A 274 -9.30 1.86 8.29
N ASN A 275 -10.28 1.18 8.90
CA ASN A 275 -10.02 0.02 9.74
C ASN A 275 -9.67 -1.19 8.88
N ASN A 276 -10.46 -1.40 7.82
CA ASN A 276 -10.30 -2.54 6.92
C ASN A 276 -9.06 -2.42 6.02
N ALA A 277 -8.75 -1.22 5.52
CA ALA A 277 -7.72 -1.04 4.49
C ALA A 277 -6.33 -1.59 4.87
N PRO A 278 -5.77 -1.33 6.07
CA PRO A 278 -4.48 -1.90 6.46
C PRO A 278 -4.55 -3.41 6.72
N LEU A 279 -5.67 -3.89 7.29
CA LEU A 279 -5.86 -5.30 7.63
C LEU A 279 -5.76 -6.21 6.41
N LEU A 280 -6.28 -5.78 5.26
CA LEU A 280 -6.21 -6.56 4.01
C LEU A 280 -4.76 -6.90 3.63
N GLY A 281 -3.83 -5.96 3.79
CA GLY A 281 -2.41 -6.18 3.52
C GLY A 281 -1.79 -7.20 4.48
N ILE A 282 -2.17 -7.16 5.76
CA ILE A 282 -1.69 -8.11 6.77
C ILE A 282 -2.21 -9.52 6.47
N LEU A 283 -3.52 -9.66 6.23
CA LEU A 283 -4.13 -10.95 5.92
C LEU A 283 -3.55 -11.57 4.64
N ALA A 284 -3.32 -10.76 3.61
CA ALA A 284 -2.64 -11.22 2.39
C ALA A 284 -1.23 -11.74 2.70
N ARG A 285 -0.47 -11.02 3.54
CA ARG A 285 0.89 -11.41 3.93
C ARG A 285 0.94 -12.66 4.81
N LEU A 286 0.00 -12.81 5.74
CA LEU A 286 -0.11 -13.99 6.61
C LEU A 286 -0.55 -15.24 5.81
N ASN A 287 -1.53 -15.08 4.91
CA ASN A 287 -1.99 -16.16 4.04
C ASN A 287 -0.92 -16.64 3.05
N ALA A 288 -0.05 -15.73 2.60
CA ALA A 288 1.09 -16.06 1.75
C ALA A 288 2.17 -16.92 2.43
N GLY A 289 2.11 -17.10 3.77
CA GLY A 289 3.07 -17.89 4.53
C GLY A 289 4.51 -17.40 4.38
N HIS A 290 5.47 -18.33 4.42
CA HIS A 290 6.89 -18.04 4.18
C HIS A 290 7.27 -17.92 2.69
N GLY A 291 6.35 -18.19 1.75
CA GLY A 291 6.67 -18.39 0.34
C GLY A 291 6.05 -17.42 -0.67
N GLY A 292 5.12 -16.54 -0.28
CA GLY A 292 4.19 -15.92 -1.25
C GLY A 292 4.41 -14.47 -1.68
N TYR A 293 5.38 -13.71 -1.14
CA TYR A 293 5.64 -12.36 -1.64
C TYR A 293 7.14 -12.05 -1.75
N SER A 294 7.67 -12.11 -2.97
CA SER A 294 8.88 -11.39 -3.36
C SER A 294 8.60 -9.88 -3.43
N GLN A 295 8.27 -9.27 -2.30
CA GLN A 295 8.65 -7.87 -2.02
C GLN A 295 10.06 -7.79 -1.43
N LEU A 296 10.80 -8.90 -1.44
CA LEU A 296 12.25 -8.93 -1.27
C LEU A 296 12.81 -7.74 -2.06
N LEU A 297 13.51 -6.87 -1.34
CA LEU A 297 14.30 -5.81 -1.95
C LEU A 297 15.00 -6.43 -3.16
N PRO A 298 14.93 -5.86 -4.38
CA PRO A 298 15.78 -6.36 -5.45
C PRO A 298 17.21 -6.27 -4.91
N VAL A 299 17.79 -7.42 -4.61
CA VAL A 299 19.18 -7.52 -4.25
C VAL A 299 19.89 -6.92 -5.45
N VAL A 300 20.56 -5.78 -5.25
CA VAL A 300 21.61 -5.35 -6.16
C VAL A 300 22.69 -6.41 -5.98
N THR A 301 22.57 -7.50 -6.75
CA THR A 301 23.64 -8.48 -6.86
C THR A 301 24.79 -7.74 -7.49
N THR A 302 25.84 -7.50 -6.71
CA THR A 302 27.17 -7.31 -7.26
C THR A 302 27.42 -8.53 -8.15
N GLN A 303 27.52 -8.32 -9.46
CA GLN A 303 27.79 -9.40 -10.40
C GLN A 303 29.07 -10.12 -9.96
N PRO A 304 29.03 -11.45 -9.72
CA PRO A 304 30.25 -12.22 -9.62
C PRO A 304 30.96 -12.14 -10.98
N LYS A 305 32.27 -11.87 -10.94
CA LYS A 305 33.15 -11.94 -12.11
C LYS A 305 33.16 -13.39 -12.61
N VAL A 306 32.38 -13.68 -13.64
CA VAL A 306 32.29 -15.03 -14.22
C VAL A 306 33.58 -15.32 -15.00
N ALA A 307 34.22 -16.44 -14.69
CA ALA A 307 35.36 -16.97 -15.44
C ALA A 307 34.93 -17.36 -16.87
N PRO A 308 35.81 -17.22 -17.89
CA PRO A 308 35.41 -17.43 -19.27
C PRO A 308 35.22 -18.92 -19.57
N LEU A 309 34.01 -19.30 -19.99
CA LEU A 309 33.73 -20.59 -20.63
C LEU A 309 33.78 -20.46 -22.16
N PRO A 310 34.02 -21.58 -22.88
CA PRO A 310 34.57 -21.60 -24.24
C PRO A 310 33.62 -20.99 -25.29
N LYS A 311 34.21 -20.31 -26.28
CA LYS A 311 33.53 -19.79 -27.46
C LYS A 311 32.83 -20.92 -28.22
N ILE A 312 31.51 -20.91 -28.18
CA ILE A 312 30.68 -21.49 -29.24
C ILE A 312 30.32 -20.34 -30.16
N THR A 313 30.73 -20.43 -31.43
CA THR A 313 30.45 -19.44 -32.47
C THR A 313 29.01 -19.63 -32.97
N PRO A 314 28.07 -18.70 -32.73
CA PRO A 314 26.77 -18.72 -33.37
C PRO A 314 26.87 -17.92 -34.68
N VAL A 315 26.42 -18.54 -35.76
CA VAL A 315 26.22 -17.91 -37.06
C VAL A 315 25.32 -16.67 -36.89
N ALA A 316 25.77 -15.54 -37.42
CA ALA A 316 25.12 -14.24 -37.28
C ALA A 316 23.71 -14.24 -37.90
N PRO A 317 22.65 -13.82 -37.16
CA PRO A 317 21.41 -13.37 -37.79
C PRO A 317 21.61 -11.94 -38.30
N ALA A 318 21.21 -11.71 -39.55
CA ALA A 318 21.31 -10.45 -40.25
C ALA A 318 20.80 -9.25 -39.41
N SER A 319 21.59 -8.19 -39.37
CA SER A 319 21.29 -6.92 -38.71
C SER A 319 20.08 -6.24 -39.34
N SER A 320 18.92 -6.28 -38.69
CA SER A 320 17.88 -5.28 -38.95
C SER A 320 18.27 -3.99 -38.22
N SER A 321 18.65 -2.97 -38.98
CA SER A 321 19.04 -1.64 -38.49
C SER A 321 17.83 -0.80 -38.06
N SER A 322 16.87 -1.40 -37.36
CA SER A 322 15.69 -0.67 -36.88
C SER A 322 16.12 0.36 -35.82
N PRO A 323 15.72 1.65 -35.95
CA PRO A 323 16.03 2.68 -34.96
C PRO A 323 15.32 2.44 -33.62
N ILE A 324 14.40 1.50 -33.57
CA ILE A 324 13.66 1.13 -32.37
C ILE A 324 13.78 -0.39 -32.18
N ALA A 325 14.18 -0.80 -30.99
CA ALA A 325 14.21 -2.21 -30.61
C ALA A 325 13.08 -2.53 -29.63
N ILE A 326 12.44 -3.68 -29.81
CA ILE A 326 11.43 -4.20 -28.91
C ILE A 326 11.95 -5.50 -28.33
N GLN A 327 11.93 -5.64 -27.01
CA GLN A 327 12.32 -6.85 -26.32
C GLN A 327 11.21 -7.27 -25.36
N GLN A 328 10.69 -8.48 -25.52
CA GLN A 328 9.67 -9.06 -24.64
C GLN A 328 10.32 -10.11 -23.74
N LYS A 329 10.02 -10.05 -22.44
CA LYS A 329 10.52 -10.97 -21.43
C LYS A 329 9.37 -11.50 -20.59
N LEU A 330 9.26 -12.84 -20.50
CA LEU A 330 8.39 -13.47 -19.51
C LEU A 330 8.93 -13.15 -18.11
N THR A 331 8.09 -12.55 -17.28
CA THR A 331 8.49 -12.14 -15.92
C THR A 331 7.95 -13.06 -14.84
N THR A 332 6.74 -13.60 -15.02
CA THR A 332 6.12 -14.56 -14.10
C THR A 332 4.95 -15.26 -14.78
N SER A 333 4.51 -16.39 -14.21
CA SER A 333 3.32 -17.13 -14.60
C SER A 333 2.62 -17.72 -13.38
N TRP A 334 1.29 -17.82 -13.41
CA TRP A 334 0.49 -18.42 -12.34
C TRP A 334 -0.75 -19.13 -12.89
N VAL A 335 -1.30 -20.05 -12.11
CA VAL A 335 -2.56 -20.74 -12.44
C VAL A 335 -3.70 -20.10 -11.66
N SER A 336 -4.80 -19.76 -12.34
CA SER A 336 -6.04 -19.28 -11.72
C SER A 336 -7.23 -19.95 -12.39
N LYS A 337 -8.07 -20.62 -11.58
CA LYS A 337 -9.26 -21.37 -12.04
C LYS A 337 -8.95 -22.35 -13.19
N GLY A 338 -7.83 -23.06 -13.11
CA GLY A 338 -7.40 -24.03 -14.12
C GLY A 338 -6.80 -23.44 -15.39
N VAL A 339 -6.65 -22.11 -15.50
CA VAL A 339 -6.02 -21.44 -16.63
C VAL A 339 -4.67 -20.88 -16.22
N THR A 340 -3.63 -21.14 -17.01
CA THR A 340 -2.30 -20.55 -16.81
C THR A 340 -2.24 -19.16 -17.43
N TYR A 341 -1.83 -18.18 -16.64
CA TYR A 341 -1.60 -16.80 -17.06
C TYR A 341 -0.11 -16.50 -17.06
N TYR A 342 0.31 -15.67 -18.00
CA TYR A 342 1.69 -15.23 -18.18
C TYR A 342 1.73 -13.70 -18.14
N ARG A 343 2.72 -13.15 -17.42
CA ARG A 343 3.02 -11.71 -17.41
C ARG A 343 4.28 -11.44 -18.21
N TYR A 344 4.16 -10.65 -19.26
CA TYR A 344 5.27 -10.21 -20.09
C TYR A 344 5.60 -8.74 -19.83
N SER A 345 6.88 -8.47 -19.60
CA SER A 345 7.44 -7.11 -19.67
C SER A 345 7.98 -6.88 -21.08
N THR A 346 7.60 -5.76 -21.68
CA THR A 346 8.05 -5.36 -23.02
C THR A 346 8.78 -4.03 -22.94
N VAL A 347 10.04 -4.03 -23.34
CA VAL A 347 10.92 -2.86 -23.37
C VAL A 347 11.06 -2.38 -24.81
N VAL A 348 10.73 -1.12 -25.05
CA VAL A 348 10.89 -0.41 -26.32
C VAL A 348 12.05 0.59 -26.17
N THR A 349 13.15 0.35 -26.87
CA THR A 349 14.37 1.17 -26.79
C THR A 349 14.55 2.01 -28.05
N ASN A 350 14.75 3.32 -27.88
CA ASN A 350 15.18 4.20 -28.96
C ASN A 350 16.69 4.01 -29.18
N LYS A 351 17.06 3.31 -30.26
CA LYS A 351 18.45 3.11 -30.69
C LYS A 351 18.95 4.20 -31.63
N SER A 352 18.10 5.14 -32.04
CA SER A 352 18.51 6.26 -32.88
C SER A 352 19.28 7.31 -32.08
N ALA A 353 20.01 8.16 -32.79
CA ALA A 353 20.67 9.33 -32.22
C ALA A 353 19.71 10.52 -31.96
N LYS A 354 18.45 10.41 -32.40
CA LYS A 354 17.43 11.47 -32.34
C LYS A 354 16.36 11.18 -31.30
N THR A 355 15.61 12.21 -30.91
CA THR A 355 14.51 12.00 -29.95
C THR A 355 13.30 11.41 -30.68
N LEU A 356 12.80 10.28 -30.18
CA LEU A 356 11.64 9.61 -30.73
C LEU A 356 10.36 10.27 -30.23
N THR A 357 9.50 10.71 -31.14
CA THR A 357 8.18 11.30 -30.85
C THR A 357 7.09 10.57 -31.63
N ASN A 358 5.82 10.77 -31.27
CA ASN A 358 4.66 10.20 -31.97
C ASN A 358 4.72 8.69 -32.21
N LEU A 359 5.33 7.94 -31.28
CA LEU A 359 5.43 6.48 -31.38
C LEU A 359 4.04 5.85 -31.32
N LYS A 360 3.72 5.04 -32.34
CA LYS A 360 2.56 4.14 -32.37
C LYS A 360 3.05 2.70 -32.46
N LEU A 361 2.51 1.86 -31.58
CA LEU A 361 2.74 0.42 -31.53
C LEU A 361 1.46 -0.32 -31.92
N SER A 362 1.62 -1.38 -32.71
CA SER A 362 0.58 -2.38 -32.93
C SER A 362 0.81 -3.51 -31.93
N VAL A 363 -0.27 -3.93 -31.26
CA VAL A 363 -0.26 -5.09 -30.36
C VAL A 363 -1.39 -6.02 -30.76
N SER A 364 -1.05 -7.15 -31.39
CA SER A 364 -2.01 -8.17 -31.82
C SER A 364 -1.88 -9.47 -31.01
N LYS A 365 -2.91 -10.31 -31.05
CA LYS A 365 -3.00 -11.54 -30.23
C LYS A 365 -2.91 -11.27 -28.71
N LEU A 366 -3.39 -10.10 -28.28
CA LEU A 366 -3.52 -9.74 -26.87
C LEU A 366 -4.93 -10.10 -26.38
N TYR A 367 -5.01 -11.03 -25.42
CA TYR A 367 -6.27 -11.54 -24.87
C TYR A 367 -6.53 -11.08 -23.43
N GLY A 368 -5.72 -10.15 -22.92
CA GLY A 368 -5.83 -9.67 -21.55
C GLY A 368 -5.35 -8.23 -21.39
N PRO A 369 -5.31 -7.74 -20.14
CA PRO A 369 -5.02 -6.35 -19.86
C PRO A 369 -3.55 -5.97 -20.16
N ILE A 370 -3.36 -4.72 -20.56
CA ILE A 370 -2.08 -4.08 -20.86
C ILE A 370 -1.95 -2.77 -20.05
N TRP A 371 -0.75 -2.49 -19.55
CA TRP A 371 -0.41 -1.33 -18.74
C TRP A 371 0.89 -0.68 -19.22
N GLY A 372 1.02 0.63 -19.07
CA GLY A 372 2.21 1.39 -19.47
C GLY A 372 2.15 2.00 -20.87
N LEU A 373 1.02 1.84 -21.58
CA LEU A 373 0.71 2.50 -22.84
C LEU A 373 -0.70 3.10 -22.81
N THR A 374 -0.97 4.09 -23.66
CA THR A 374 -2.32 4.63 -23.86
C THR A 374 -2.88 4.11 -25.17
N LYS A 375 -4.11 3.57 -25.15
CA LYS A 375 -4.80 3.11 -26.37
C LYS A 375 -5.28 4.32 -27.18
N ALA A 376 -4.95 4.36 -28.47
CA ALA A 376 -5.35 5.40 -29.41
C ALA A 376 -5.82 4.74 -30.73
N GLY A 377 -7.14 4.60 -30.87
CA GLY A 377 -7.75 3.80 -31.94
C GLY A 377 -7.31 2.34 -31.87
N ASP A 378 -6.79 1.83 -32.98
CA ASP A 378 -6.27 0.45 -33.10
C ASP A 378 -4.78 0.32 -32.73
N SER A 379 -4.18 1.41 -32.23
CA SER A 379 -2.76 1.46 -31.87
C SER A 379 -2.57 1.82 -30.40
N TYR A 380 -1.35 1.60 -29.91
CA TYR A 380 -0.91 2.02 -28.60
C TYR A 380 0.16 3.09 -28.73
N VAL A 381 -0.02 4.19 -28.02
CA VAL A 381 0.92 5.32 -27.99
C VAL A 381 1.61 5.41 -26.63
N PHE A 382 2.55 6.36 -26.51
CA PHE A 382 3.11 6.70 -25.23
C PHE A 382 2.01 6.97 -24.18
N PRO A 383 2.25 6.61 -22.91
CA PRO A 383 1.34 7.00 -21.86
C PRO A 383 1.28 8.52 -21.75
N SER A 384 0.16 9.08 -21.28
CA SER A 384 -0.11 10.53 -21.26
C SER A 384 0.94 11.40 -20.53
N TRP A 385 1.83 10.80 -19.73
CA TRP A 385 2.92 11.48 -19.01
C TRP A 385 4.28 11.40 -19.73
N ILE A 386 4.36 10.77 -20.91
CA ILE A 386 5.56 10.69 -21.76
C ILE A 386 5.17 11.18 -23.15
N ASN A 387 5.83 12.24 -23.64
CA ASN A 387 5.57 12.78 -24.98
C ASN A 387 6.67 12.42 -25.99
N SER A 388 7.81 11.94 -25.51
CA SER A 388 8.99 11.64 -26.32
C SER A 388 9.94 10.69 -25.61
N LEU A 389 10.75 9.95 -26.36
CA LEU A 389 11.78 9.03 -25.84
C LEU A 389 13.16 9.42 -26.40
N PRO A 390 14.07 9.99 -25.57
CA PRO A 390 15.40 10.41 -26.02
C PRO A 390 16.28 9.25 -26.51
N ALA A 391 17.36 9.57 -27.22
CA ALA A 391 18.34 8.60 -27.72
C ALA A 391 18.87 7.70 -26.57
N GLY A 392 18.89 6.39 -26.80
CA GLY A 392 19.34 5.38 -25.84
C GLY A 392 18.39 5.12 -24.65
N LYS A 393 17.26 5.83 -24.56
CA LYS A 393 16.25 5.61 -23.51
C LYS A 393 15.25 4.54 -23.92
N SER A 394 14.61 3.96 -22.89
CA SER A 394 13.64 2.89 -23.05
C SER A 394 12.33 3.21 -22.35
N LEU A 395 11.23 2.75 -22.95
CA LEU A 395 9.90 2.69 -22.37
C LEU A 395 9.59 1.23 -22.04
N GLU A 396 9.06 0.97 -20.85
CA GLU A 396 8.60 -0.37 -20.47
C GLU A 396 7.08 -0.38 -20.32
N PHE A 397 6.43 -1.41 -20.88
CA PHE A 397 5.03 -1.69 -20.67
C PHE A 397 4.82 -3.19 -20.40
N VAL A 398 3.69 -3.54 -19.81
CA VAL A 398 3.42 -4.89 -19.31
C VAL A 398 2.06 -5.34 -19.79
N TYR A 399 1.94 -6.62 -20.16
CA TYR A 399 0.64 -7.23 -20.41
C TYR A 399 0.55 -8.62 -19.76
N ILE A 400 -0.69 -9.02 -19.48
CA ILE A 400 -1.03 -10.33 -18.94
C ILE A 400 -1.98 -11.02 -19.91
N HIS A 401 -1.71 -12.26 -20.27
CA HIS A 401 -2.66 -13.09 -21.01
C HIS A 401 -2.38 -14.59 -20.81
N SER A 402 -3.28 -15.44 -21.29
CA SER A 402 -3.26 -16.90 -21.14
C SER A 402 -2.75 -17.65 -22.38
N ALA A 403 -1.94 -17.00 -23.21
CA ALA A 403 -1.46 -17.54 -24.49
C ALA A 403 0.05 -17.28 -24.69
N SER A 404 0.59 -17.73 -25.84
CA SER A 404 1.92 -17.34 -26.31
C SER A 404 2.06 -15.81 -26.41
N PRO A 405 3.26 -15.22 -26.27
CA PRO A 405 3.47 -13.77 -26.24
C PRO A 405 2.70 -13.01 -27.33
N ALA A 406 2.15 -11.85 -26.98
CA ALA A 406 1.45 -10.99 -27.93
C ALA A 406 2.45 -10.44 -28.97
N ASP A 407 2.01 -10.28 -30.21
CA ASP A 407 2.82 -9.73 -31.28
C ASP A 407 2.89 -8.21 -31.10
N VAL A 408 4.08 -7.66 -30.86
CA VAL A 408 4.29 -6.22 -30.67
C VAL A 408 5.17 -5.70 -31.80
N ALA A 409 4.68 -4.71 -32.54
CA ALA A 409 5.38 -4.09 -33.65
C ALA A 409 5.29 -2.56 -33.59
N VAL A 410 6.27 -1.87 -34.19
CA VAL A 410 6.20 -0.43 -34.41
C VAL A 410 5.35 -0.16 -35.64
N SER A 411 4.27 0.60 -35.48
CA SER A 411 3.41 1.02 -36.60
C SER A 411 3.91 2.30 -37.25
N SER A 412 4.27 3.31 -36.46
CA SER A 412 4.78 4.59 -36.95
C SER A 412 5.52 5.35 -35.86
N TYR A 413 6.38 6.28 -36.24
CA TYR A 413 7.07 7.19 -35.33
C TYR A 413 7.62 8.43 -36.05
N SER A 414 8.10 9.40 -35.29
CA SER A 414 8.85 10.57 -35.77
C SER A 414 10.19 10.67 -35.03
N LEU A 415 11.23 11.17 -35.70
CA LEU A 415 12.54 11.43 -35.09
C LEU A 415 12.84 12.94 -35.19
N ALA A 416 12.92 13.59 -34.04
CA ALA A 416 13.28 15.00 -33.90
C ALA A 416 14.79 15.15 -33.63
#